data_AF-A0A5X0KKM8-F1
#
_entry.id   AF-A0A5X0KKM8-F1
#
_cell.length_a   1.000
_cell.length_b   1.000
_cell.length_c   1.000
_cell.angle_alpha   90.00
_cell.angle_beta   90.00
_cell.angle_gamma   90.00
#
_symmetry.space_group_name_H-M   'P 1'
#
loop_
_entity.id
_entity.type
_entity.pdbx_description
1 polymer ?
#
loop_
_entity_poly.entity_id
_entity_poly.type
_entity_poly.pdbx_seq_one_letter_code
_entity_poly.pdbx_strand_id
1 'polypeptide(L)' 'MALKRDKFDDVFSQLVRERTDWQCDYCGRSFHHERQKLHCSHFKSRRHKATRYHPYNAFAHC' A
#
# COMPACT_ATOMS: atom_id res chain seq x y z
N MET A 1 19.21 -5.92 -9.65
CA MET A 1 18.90 -4.47 -9.53
C MET A 1 17.74 -4.30 -8.58
N ALA A 2 17.98 -3.83 -7.35
CA ALA A 2 16.89 -3.53 -6.42
C ALA A 2 16.15 -2.30 -6.94
N LEU A 3 14.85 -2.44 -7.23
CA LEU A 3 13.97 -1.30 -7.53
C LEU A 3 14.06 -0.33 -6.35
N LYS A 4 14.72 0.82 -6.54
CA LYS A 4 14.74 1.90 -5.55
C LYS A 4 13.30 2.33 -5.28
N ARG A 5 12.95 2.45 -3.99
CA ARG A 5 11.71 3.13 -3.59
C ARG A 5 11.84 4.59 -3.99
N ASP A 6 10.92 5.06 -4.83
CA ASP A 6 10.80 6.46 -5.18
C ASP A 6 9.92 7.19 -4.17
N LYS A 7 9.99 8.52 -4.12
CA LYS A 7 9.08 9.35 -3.31
C LYS A 7 7.60 9.05 -3.61
N PHE A 8 7.28 8.70 -4.86
CA PHE A 8 5.94 8.31 -5.29
C PHE A 8 5.46 6.99 -4.68
N ASP A 9 6.35 6.04 -4.40
CA ASP A 9 5.97 4.80 -3.71
C ASP A 9 5.53 5.10 -2.27
N ASP A 10 6.17 6.09 -1.62
CA ASP A 10 5.80 6.50 -0.28
C ASP A 10 4.41 7.15 -0.26
N VAL A 11 4.18 8.14 -1.13
CA VAL A 11 2.86 8.79 -1.29
C VAL A 11 1.79 7.77 -1.66
N PHE A 12 2.08 6.87 -2.60
CA PHE A 12 1.13 5.82 -2.99
C PHE A 12 0.78 4.90 -1.82
N SER A 13 1.78 4.49 -1.02
CA SER A 13 1.52 3.67 0.16
C SER A 13 0.66 4.40 1.20
N GLN A 14 0.82 5.71 1.36
CA GLN A 14 -0.03 6.53 2.22
C GLN A 14 -1.46 6.62 1.68
N LEU A 15 -1.63 6.90 0.39
CA LEU A 15 -2.95 6.95 -0.26
C LEU A 15 -3.73 5.64 -0.15
N VAL A 16 -3.06 4.49 -0.31
CA VAL A 16 -3.70 3.17 -0.15
C VAL A 16 -4.19 2.98 1.28
N ARG A 17 -3.41 3.41 2.28
CA ARG A 17 -3.79 3.32 3.70
C ARG A 17 -4.91 4.29 4.06
N GLU A 18 -4.88 5.51 3.54
CA GLU A 18 -5.95 6.49 3.74
C GLU A 18 -7.26 6.06 3.07
N ARG A 19 -7.19 5.48 1.87
CA ARG A 19 -8.35 4.92 1.16
C ARG A 19 -9.04 3.83 1.98
N THR A 20 -8.28 2.96 2.64
CA THR A 20 -8.84 1.89 3.47
C THR A 20 -9.16 2.36 4.88
N ASP A 21 -9.11 3.66 5.17
CA ASP A 21 -9.31 4.25 6.49
C ASP A 21 -8.40 3.61 7.57
N TRP A 22 -7.16 3.30 7.19
CA TRP A 22 -6.21 2.57 8.03
C TRP A 22 -6.72 1.20 8.50
N GLN A 23 -7.66 0.60 7.78
CA GLN A 23 -8.21 -0.71 8.09
C GLN A 23 -7.56 -1.77 7.21
N CYS A 24 -7.34 -2.96 7.79
CA CYS A 24 -6.90 -4.13 7.04
C CYS A 24 -8.06 -4.68 6.21
N ASP A 25 -7.87 -4.79 4.89
CA ASP A 25 -8.91 -5.26 3.95
C ASP A 25 -9.31 -6.73 4.22
N TYR A 26 -8.38 -7.53 4.76
CA TYR A 26 -8.61 -8.93 5.08
C TYR A 26 -9.23 -9.14 6.48
N CYS A 27 -8.74 -8.42 7.48
CA CYS A 27 -9.10 -8.65 8.89
C CYS A 27 -10.19 -7.69 9.41
N GLY A 28 -10.42 -6.56 8.73
CA GLY A 28 -11.32 -5.49 9.20
C GLY A 28 -10.85 -4.73 10.44
N ARG A 29 -9.61 -4.94 10.90
CA ARG A 29 -9.06 -4.20 12.05
C ARG A 29 -8.57 -2.82 11.64
N SER A 30 -8.91 -1.81 12.43
CA SER A 30 -8.42 -0.44 12.26
C SER A 30 -7.08 -0.22 12.95
N PHE A 31 -6.14 0.40 12.24
CA PHE A 31 -4.77 0.69 12.68
C PHE A 31 -4.50 2.21 12.76
N HIS A 32 -5.53 3.01 13.05
CA HIS A 32 -5.42 4.47 13.17
C HIS A 32 -4.30 4.93 14.12
N HIS A 33 -4.15 4.23 15.25
CA HIS A 33 -3.09 4.47 16.24
C HIS A 33 -1.77 3.76 15.91
N GLU A 34 -1.81 2.69 15.13
CA GLU A 34 -0.67 1.81 14.83
C GLU A 34 -0.34 1.77 13.35
N ARG A 35 -0.21 2.96 12.75
CA ARG A 35 0.03 3.18 11.30
C ARG A 35 1.20 2.38 10.73
N GLN A 36 2.18 2.04 11.57
CA GLN A 36 3.36 1.28 11.18
C GLN A 36 3.08 -0.22 10.97
N LYS A 37 2.05 -0.77 11.62
CA LYS A 37 1.66 -2.17 11.47
C LYS A 37 0.89 -2.44 10.19
N LEU A 38 0.33 -1.41 9.56
CA LEU A 38 -0.41 -1.57 8.31
C LEU A 38 0.55 -1.58 7.12
N HIS A 39 0.76 -2.74 6.53
CA HIS A 39 1.57 -2.94 5.34
C HIS A 39 0.77 -2.72 4.05
N CYS A 40 1.44 -2.17 3.04
CA CYS A 40 0.90 -2.03 1.68
C CYS A 40 1.60 -3.05 0.77
N SER A 41 0.85 -4.03 0.28
CA SER A 41 1.33 -5.08 -0.62
C SER A 41 0.77 -4.88 -2.02
N HIS A 42 1.57 -5.19 -3.04
CA HIS A 42 1.17 -5.08 -4.45
C HIS A 42 0.82 -6.46 -5.02
N PHE A 43 -0.28 -6.55 -5.78
CA PHE A 43 -0.67 -7.78 -6.48
C PHE A 43 0.25 -8.07 -7.68
N LYS A 44 0.51 -7.06 -8.52
CA LYS A 44 1.51 -7.10 -9.58
C LYS A 44 2.74 -6.35 -9.15
N SER A 45 3.90 -6.98 -9.36
CA SER A 45 5.18 -6.42 -8.95
C SER A 45 5.40 -5.00 -9.48
N ARG A 46 6.06 -4.19 -8.66
CA ARG A 46 6.50 -2.80 -8.94
C ARG A 46 7.31 -2.62 -10.23
N ARG A 47 7.74 -3.73 -10.84
CA ARG A 47 8.44 -3.79 -12.13
C ARG A 47 7.57 -3.28 -13.28
N HIS A 48 6.25 -3.49 -13.22
CA HIS A 48 5.33 -3.04 -14.26
C HIS A 48 4.89 -1.59 -14.00
N LYS A 49 5.50 -0.63 -14.70
CA LYS A 49 5.22 0.81 -14.52
C LYS A 49 3.74 1.16 -14.70
N ALA A 50 3.05 0.48 -15.62
CA ALA A 50 1.62 0.71 -15.90
C ALA A 50 0.72 0.44 -14.67
N THR A 51 1.04 -0.58 -13.87
CA THR A 51 0.22 -0.97 -12.71
C THR A 51 0.86 -0.56 -11.37
N ARG A 52 2.06 0.01 -11.38
CA ARG A 52 2.83 0.34 -10.15
C ARG A 52 2.04 1.23 -9.19
N TYR A 53 1.35 2.25 -9.69
CA TYR A 53 0.58 3.21 -8.90
C TYR A 53 -0.94 3.02 -9.04
N HIS A 54 -1.38 1.86 -9.51
CA HIS A 54 -2.80 1.61 -9.72
C HIS A 54 -3.46 1.30 -8.38
N PRO A 55 -4.55 1.99 -7.99
CA PRO A 55 -5.14 1.83 -6.66
C PRO A 55 -5.68 0.42 -6.40
N TYR A 56 -6.10 -0.30 -7.45
CA TYR A 56 -6.53 -1.70 -7.34
C TYR A 56 -5.38 -2.71 -7.42
N ASN A 57 -4.14 -2.27 -7.69
CA ASN A 57 -2.97 -3.14 -7.73
C ASN A 57 -2.27 -3.24 -6.36
N ALA A 58 -2.76 -2.54 -5.34
CA ALA A 58 -2.24 -2.64 -3.99
C ALA A 58 -3.36 -2.74 -2.97
N PHE A 59 -3.07 -3.36 -1.84
CA PHE A 59 -4.00 -3.55 -0.74
C PHE A 59 -3.31 -3.31 0.61
N ALA A 60 -4.11 -2.86 1.58
CA ALA A 60 -3.68 -2.65 2.95
C ALA A 60 -3.97 -3.91 3.77
N HIS A 61 -2.93 -4.44 4.42
CA HIS A 61 -3.02 -5.61 5.29
C HIS A 61 -2.14 -5.41 6.52
N CYS A 62 -2.51 -6.07 7.61
CA CYS A 62 -1.72 -6.07 8.84
C CYS A 62 -0.48 -6.98 8.74
#